data_AF-A0A1S2MH68-F1
#
_entry.id   AF-A0A1S2MH68-F1
#
_cell.length_a   1.000
_cell.length_b   1.000
_cell.length_c   1.000
_cell.angle_alpha   90.00
_cell.angle_beta   90.00
_cell.angle_gamma   90.00
#
_symmetry.space_group_name_H-M   'P 1'
#
loop_
_entity.id
_entity.type
_entity.pdbx_description
1 polymer ?
#
loop_
_entity_poly.entity_id
_entity_poly.type
_entity_poly.pdbx_seq_one_letter_code
_entity_poly.pdbx_strand_id
1 'polypeptide(L)'
;MYKVLSVEKYIPQKYIPYVEEFWKDIDGCWLNLKDDYISTTTEASTIHENSIKEVKKCLKTIMLEEEYLNSWKNKQFMRKDKLK
;
A
#
# COMPACT_ATOMS: atom_id res chain seq x y z
N MET A 1 19.47 7.01 11.27
CA MET A 1 18.72 8.28 11.48
C MET A 1 17.69 8.38 10.38
N TYR A 2 16.40 8.41 10.73
CA TYR A 2 15.33 8.59 9.74
C TYR A 2 14.88 10.05 9.71
N LYS A 3 14.27 10.46 8.60
CA LYS A 3 13.72 11.79 8.37
C LYS A 3 12.26 11.65 7.97
N VAL A 4 11.37 12.15 8.81
CA VAL A 4 9.95 12.29 8.48
C VAL A 4 9.80 13.27 7.31
N LEU A 5 8.99 12.88 6.33
CA LEU A 5 8.69 13.63 5.12
C LEU A 5 7.25 14.16 5.21
N SER A 6 7.03 15.38 4.72
CA SER A 6 5.68 15.94 4.66
C SER A 6 4.82 15.16 3.66
N VAL A 7 3.78 14.50 4.14
CA VAL A 7 2.80 13.77 3.32
C VAL A 7 2.18 14.70 2.30
N GLU A 8 1.71 15.89 2.70
CA GLU A 8 1.08 16.88 1.82
C GLU A 8 1.99 17.37 0.68
N LYS A 9 3.32 17.39 0.92
CA LYS A 9 4.29 17.82 -0.09
C LYS A 9 4.57 16.75 -1.14
N TYR A 10 4.60 15.47 -0.73
CA TYR A 10 5.08 14.39 -1.58
C TYR A 10 3.98 13.46 -2.07
N ILE A 11 2.85 13.36 -1.38
CA ILE A 11 1.77 12.45 -1.69
C ILE A 11 0.64 13.22 -2.41
N PRO A 12 0.15 12.77 -3.56
CA PRO A 12 -0.99 13.38 -4.22
C PRO A 12 -2.23 13.40 -3.31
N GLN A 13 -2.98 14.51 -3.36
CA GLN A 13 -4.07 14.80 -2.41
C GLN A 13 -5.11 13.67 -2.26
N LYS A 14 -5.42 12.96 -3.36
CA LYS A 14 -6.36 11.83 -3.35
C LYS A 14 -5.91 10.62 -2.52
N TYR A 15 -4.63 10.51 -2.19
CA TYR A 15 -4.08 9.39 -1.41
C TYR A 15 -3.72 9.77 0.02
N ILE A 16 -3.65 11.07 0.34
CA ILE A 16 -3.35 11.57 1.70
C ILE A 16 -4.25 10.93 2.76
N PRO A 17 -5.57 10.74 2.56
CA PRO A 17 -6.43 10.14 3.57
C PRO A 17 -6.08 8.72 3.97
N TYR A 18 -5.31 8.00 3.14
CA TYR A 18 -4.94 6.59 3.35
C TYR A 18 -3.55 6.43 3.98
N VAL A 19 -2.77 7.51 4.03
CA VAL A 19 -1.40 7.50 4.54
C VAL A 19 -1.41 7.94 5.99
N GLU A 20 -0.72 7.19 6.83
CA GLU A 20 -0.50 7.51 8.24
C GLU A 20 0.81 8.28 8.41
N GLU A 21 1.90 7.73 7.90
CA GLU A 21 3.23 8.34 8.05
C GLU A 21 4.08 8.12 6.80
N PHE A 22 4.93 9.09 6.48
CA PHE A 22 5.89 9.00 5.37
C PHE A 22 7.26 9.47 5.83
N TRP A 23 8.28 8.62 5.72
CA TRP A 23 9.64 8.93 6.14
C TRP A 23 10.68 8.30 5.22
N LYS A 24 11.94 8.68 5.41
CA LYS A 24 13.07 8.06 4.72
C LYS A 24 14.23 7.84 5.66
N ASP A 25 15.01 6.81 5.38
CA ASP A 25 16.26 6.52 6.06
C ASP A 25 17.36 6.22 5.04
N ILE A 26 18.40 5.49 5.45
CA ILE A 26 19.50 5.09 4.58
C ILE A 26 19.08 4.02 3.56
N ASP A 27 18.05 3.24 3.86
CA ASP A 27 17.59 2.09 3.08
C ASP A 27 16.49 2.47 2.09
N GLY A 28 15.84 3.64 2.27
CA GLY A 28 14.94 4.17 1.27
C GLY A 28 13.83 5.05 1.82
N CYS A 29 12.70 5.04 1.11
CA CYS A 29 11.47 5.74 1.47
C CYS A 29 10.44 4.74 1.97
N TRP A 30 9.88 5.04 3.13
CA TRP A 30 8.92 4.22 3.84
C TRP A 30 7.60 4.98 3.96
N LEU A 31 6.51 4.35 3.55
CA LEU A 31 5.16 4.90 3.62
C LEU A 31 4.26 3.92 4.36
N ASN A 32 3.79 4.31 5.53
CA ASN A 32 2.75 3.56 6.24
C ASN A 32 1.37 4.05 5.82
N LEU A 33 0.53 3.07 5.53
CA LEU A 33 -0.90 3.22 5.34
C LEU A 33 -1.58 3.10 6.70
N LYS A 34 -2.77 3.69 6.80
CA LYS A 34 -3.65 3.48 7.96
C LYS A 34 -4.12 2.02 8.00
N ASP A 35 -4.51 1.56 9.19
CA ASP A 35 -4.88 0.17 9.49
C ASP A 35 -5.84 -0.49 8.48
N ASP A 36 -6.79 0.25 7.92
CA ASP A 36 -7.79 -0.31 7.00
C ASP A 36 -7.29 -0.49 5.55
N TYR A 37 -6.05 -0.08 5.25
CA TYR A 37 -5.52 -0.01 3.89
C TYR A 37 -4.29 -0.88 3.69
N ILE A 38 -4.26 -1.54 2.53
CA ILE A 38 -3.18 -2.43 2.11
C ILE A 38 -2.70 -2.07 0.70
N SER A 39 -1.42 -2.25 0.43
CA SER A 39 -0.93 -2.30 -0.95
C SER A 39 -1.11 -3.71 -1.50
N THR A 40 -1.82 -3.83 -2.61
CA THR A 40 -1.97 -5.12 -3.32
C THR A 40 -0.67 -5.67 -3.91
N THR A 41 0.38 -4.85 -3.98
CA THR A 41 1.67 -5.27 -4.53
C THR A 41 2.59 -5.81 -3.45
N THR A 42 2.67 -5.17 -2.29
CA THR A 42 3.48 -5.65 -1.16
C THR A 42 2.72 -6.56 -0.22
N GLU A 43 1.38 -6.62 -0.35
CA GLU A 43 0.48 -7.35 0.55
C GLU A 43 0.69 -6.91 2.01
N ALA A 44 1.01 -5.63 2.21
CA ALA A 44 1.30 -5.03 3.50
C ALA A 44 0.74 -3.60 3.60
N SER A 45 0.54 -3.13 4.83
CA SER A 45 0.21 -1.73 5.15
C SER A 45 1.41 -0.79 5.01
N THR A 46 2.59 -1.32 4.69
CA THR A 46 3.80 -0.53 4.46
C THR A 46 4.26 -0.68 3.01
N ILE A 47 4.63 0.45 2.39
CA ILE A 47 5.29 0.52 1.09
C ILE A 47 6.72 1.01 1.32
N HIS A 48 7.71 0.18 0.97
CA HIS A 48 9.14 0.51 1.02
C HIS A 48 9.73 0.50 -0.38
N GLU A 49 10.37 1.60 -0.77
CA GLU A 49 10.96 1.77 -2.09
C GLU A 49 12.23 2.61 -2.03
N ASN A 50 13.11 2.46 -3.03
CA ASN A 50 14.38 3.20 -3.08
C ASN A 50 14.19 4.71 -3.26
N SER A 51 13.06 5.14 -3.83
CA SER A 51 12.81 6.54 -4.15
C SER A 51 11.35 6.96 -3.95
N ILE A 52 11.14 8.25 -3.65
CA ILE A 52 9.80 8.86 -3.57
C ILE A 52 9.02 8.67 -4.87
N LYS A 53 9.71 8.62 -6.02
CA LYS A 53 9.10 8.41 -7.33
C LYS A 53 8.49 7.01 -7.45
N GLU A 54 9.15 6.00 -6.89
CA GLU A 54 8.64 4.63 -6.87
C GLU A 54 7.48 4.49 -5.88
N VAL A 55 7.59 5.08 -4.68
CA VAL A 55 6.47 5.15 -3.73
C VAL A 55 5.21 5.69 -4.42
N LYS A 56 5.35 6.81 -5.17
CA LYS A 56 4.25 7.41 -5.94
C LYS A 56 3.61 6.47 -6.96
N LYS A 57 4.40 5.59 -7.60
CA LYS A 57 3.88 4.60 -8.54
C LYS A 57 3.09 3.51 -7.82
N CYS A 58 3.48 3.17 -6.60
CA CYS A 58 2.85 2.14 -5.78
C CYS A 58 1.55 2.63 -5.12
N LEU A 59 1.32 3.95 -4.99
CA LEU A 59 0.07 4.48 -4.42
C LEU A 59 -1.21 3.99 -5.12
N LYS A 60 -1.16 3.71 -6.43
CA LYS A 60 -2.30 3.18 -7.19
C LYS A 60 -2.74 1.77 -6.78
N THR A 61 -1.91 1.10 -5.97
CA THR A 61 -2.10 -0.28 -5.52
C THR A 61 -2.77 -0.35 -4.15
N ILE A 62 -2.95 0.81 -3.50
CA ILE A 62 -3.61 0.95 -2.21
C ILE A 62 -5.10 0.68 -2.39
N MET A 63 -5.64 -0.19 -1.55
CA MET A 63 -7.08 -0.45 -1.44
C MET A 63 -7.45 -0.81 -0.01
N LEU A 64 -8.74 -0.96 0.26
CA LEU A 64 -9.20 -1.45 1.56
C LEU A 64 -8.78 -2.91 1.76
N GLU A 65 -8.30 -3.24 2.96
CA GLU A 65 -7.92 -4.62 3.29
C GLU A 65 -9.11 -5.58 3.14
N GLU A 66 -10.30 -5.15 3.55
CA GLU A 66 -11.53 -5.95 3.40
C GLU A 66 -11.82 -6.30 1.93
N GLU A 67 -11.69 -5.33 1.02
CA GLU A 67 -11.88 -5.54 -0.42
C GLU A 67 -10.84 -6.51 -0.98
N TYR A 68 -9.58 -6.38 -0.54
CA TYR A 68 -8.51 -7.30 -0.90
C TYR A 68 -8.84 -8.72 -0.45
N LEU A 69 -9.20 -8.94 0.82
CA LEU A 69 -9.57 -10.25 1.37
C LEU A 69 -10.78 -10.87 0.65
N ASN A 70 -11.78 -10.06 0.32
CA ASN A 70 -12.95 -10.51 -0.45
C ASN A 70 -12.57 -10.96 -1.87
N SER A 71 -11.60 -10.29 -2.51
CA SER A 71 -11.08 -10.70 -3.81
C SER A 71 -10.42 -12.09 -3.78
N TRP A 72 -9.74 -12.42 -2.69
CA TRP A 72 -9.11 -13.74 -2.49
C TRP A 72 -10.13 -14.85 -2.25
N LYS A 73 -11.15 -14.58 -1.43
CA LYS A 73 -12.25 -15.54 -1.17
C LYS A 73 -12.95 -15.94 -2.47
N ASN A 74 -13.22 -14.98 -3.35
CA ASN A 74 -13.85 -15.24 -4.65
C ASN A 74 -12.94 -16.07 -5.58
N LYS A 75 -11.62 -15.81 -5.59
CA LYS A 75 -10.67 -16.62 -6.37
C LYS A 75 -10.56 -18.05 -5.88
N GLN A 76 -10.66 -18.31 -4.57
CA GLN A 76 -10.65 -19.67 -4.03
C GLN A 76 -11.92 -20.45 -4.37
N PHE A 77 -13.08 -19.78 -4.41
CA PHE A 77 -14.34 -20.40 -4.80
C PHE A 77 -14.28 -20.91 -6.25
N MET A 78 -13.80 -20.08 -7.18
CA MET A 78 -13.66 -20.41 -8.62
C MET A 78 -12.67 -21.56 -8.90
N ARG A 79 -11.77 -21.90 -7.96
CA ARG A 79 -10.86 -23.06 -8.09
C ARG A 79 -11.50 -24.37 -7.65
N LYS A 80 -12.55 -24.33 -6.81
CA LYS A 80 -13.25 -25.54 -6.34
C LYS A 80 -14.20 -26.12 -7.38
N ASP A 81 -14.71 -25.30 -8.31
CA ASP A 81 -15.63 -25.75 -9.37
C ASP A 81 -14.93 -26.41 -10.58
N LYS A 82 -13.60 -26.44 -10.63
CA LYS A 82 -12.83 -27.13 -11.68
C LYS A 82 -12.36 -28.55 -11.31
N LEU A 83 -12.85 -29.09 -10.20
CA LEU A 83 -12.50 -30.42 -9.68
C LEU A 83 -13.70 -31.37 -9.61
N LYS A 84 -14.75 -31.12 -10.39
CA LYS A 84 -15.84 -32.10 -10.63
C LYS A 84 -15.78 -32.64 -12.04
#